data_AF-A0A4R6J2D8-F1
#
_entry.id   AF-A0A4R6J2D8-F1
#
_cell.length_a   1.000
_cell.length_b   1.000
_cell.length_c   1.000
_cell.angle_alpha   90.00
_cell.angle_beta   90.00
_cell.angle_gamma   90.00
#
_symmetry.space_group_name_H-M   'P 1'
#
loop_
_entity.id
_entity.type
_entity.pdbx_description
1 polymer ?
#
loop_
_entity_poly.entity_id
_entity_poly.type
_entity_poly.pdbx_seq_one_letter_code
_entity_poly.pdbx_strand_id
1 'polypeptide(L)'
;MKKIILFFITVFALSSLMAQEPQRKMMGERKNIEVLKVAYFTKHLSLTTEEAEKFWPLYNSYTADIRKARGDNKDDILAFEEAVLNIRKKYKTDLKKILVTDERVNKALMAEREFMNVVRKELQQRMEQRKKVREQKITDQ
;
A
#
# COMPACT_ATOMS: atom_id res chain seq x y z
N MET A 1 52.78 2.64 9.22
CA MET A 1 51.64 3.53 9.54
C MET A 1 50.60 3.62 8.43
N LYS A 2 50.96 3.76 7.14
CA LYS A 2 49.99 3.81 6.02
C LYS A 2 49.09 2.57 5.87
N LYS A 3 49.61 1.37 6.19
CA LYS A 3 48.85 0.10 6.15
C LYS A 3 47.82 -0.05 7.28
N ILE A 4 48.05 0.61 8.42
CA ILE A 4 47.13 0.59 9.57
C ILE A 4 45.93 1.51 9.29
N ILE A 5 46.18 2.69 8.71
CA ILE A 5 45.12 3.61 8.28
C ILE A 5 44.22 2.96 7.24
N LEU A 6 44.79 2.21 6.28
CA LEU A 6 44.02 1.49 5.27
C LEU A 6 43.09 0.43 5.90
N PHE A 7 43.58 -0.28 6.93
CA PHE A 7 42.81 -1.31 7.64
C PHE A 7 41.58 -0.71 8.38
N PHE A 8 41.74 0.42 9.06
CA PHE A 8 40.63 1.09 9.75
C PHE A 8 39.56 1.64 8.79
N ILE A 9 39.95 2.13 7.61
CA ILE A 9 39.01 2.60 6.58
C ILE A 9 38.17 1.44 6.02
N THR A 10 38.78 0.28 5.78
CA THR A 10 38.03 -0.92 5.34
C THR A 10 37.05 -1.42 6.38
N VAL A 11 37.41 -1.43 7.67
CA VAL A 11 36.51 -1.88 8.75
C VAL A 11 35.34 -0.91 8.94
N PHE A 12 35.57 0.40 8.79
CA PHE A 12 34.50 1.40 8.87
C PHE A 12 33.50 1.28 7.69
N ALA A 13 33.98 1.03 6.47
CA ALA A 13 33.12 0.86 5.29
C ALA A 13 32.20 -0.39 5.35
N LEU A 14 32.64 -1.47 6.00
CA LEU A 14 31.84 -2.68 6.19
C LEU A 14 30.70 -2.50 7.20
N SER A 15 30.84 -1.57 8.15
CA SER A 15 29.82 -1.29 9.16
C SER A 15 28.58 -0.57 8.59
N SER A 16 28.73 0.14 7.47
CA SER A 16 27.62 0.83 6.78
C SER A 16 26.65 -0.13 6.06
N LEU A 17 27.05 -1.39 5.81
CA LEU A 17 26.20 -2.40 5.17
C LEU A 17 25.13 -2.99 6.12
N MET A 18 25.30 -2.86 7.44
CA MET A 18 24.39 -3.41 8.44
C MET A 18 23.28 -2.43 8.88
N ALA A 19 23.30 -1.18 8.39
CA ALA A 19 22.39 -0.12 8.85
C ALA A 19 21.09 0.07 8.01
N GLN A 20 20.85 -0.73 6.95
CA GLN A 20 19.73 -0.54 6.01
C GLN A 20 18.54 -1.51 6.19
N GLU A 21 18.28 -2.02 7.39
CA GLU A 21 17.23 -3.04 7.60
C GLU A 21 15.76 -2.58 7.52
N PRO A 22 15.35 -1.33 7.84
CA PRO A 22 13.92 -0.96 7.86
C PRO A 22 13.29 -0.89 6.47
N GLN A 23 14.04 -0.37 5.49
CA GLN A 23 13.49 0.03 4.19
C GLN A 23 13.23 -1.16 3.27
N ARG A 24 14.07 -2.22 3.33
CA ARG A 24 13.87 -3.46 2.57
C ARG A 24 12.63 -4.24 3.02
N LYS A 25 12.39 -4.36 4.33
CA LYS A 25 11.19 -5.04 4.88
C LYS A 25 9.90 -4.34 4.46
N MET A 26 9.87 -3.01 4.55
CA MET A 26 8.70 -2.20 4.19
C MET A 26 8.36 -2.29 2.68
N MET A 27 9.38 -2.39 1.82
CA MET A 27 9.21 -2.61 0.38
C MET A 27 8.64 -4.00 0.07
N GLY A 28 9.10 -5.04 0.77
CA GLY A 28 8.54 -6.41 0.65
C GLY A 28 7.07 -6.49 1.07
N GLU A 29 6.69 -5.83 2.17
CA GLU A 29 5.29 -5.80 2.63
C GLU A 29 4.36 -5.12 1.61
N ARG A 30 4.79 -4.04 0.97
CA ARG A 30 4.02 -3.38 -0.10
C ARG A 30 3.78 -4.28 -1.30
N LYS A 31 4.83 -4.97 -1.77
CA LYS A 31 4.74 -5.91 -2.89
C LYS A 31 3.76 -7.05 -2.59
N ASN A 32 3.75 -7.56 -1.36
CA ASN A 32 2.82 -8.61 -0.96
C ASN A 32 1.35 -8.12 -0.99
N ILE A 33 1.09 -6.89 -0.54
CA ILE A 33 -0.27 -6.31 -0.59
C ILE A 33 -0.74 -6.13 -2.04
N GLU A 34 0.13 -5.72 -2.96
CA GLU A 34 -0.21 -5.58 -4.38
C GLU A 34 -0.56 -6.92 -5.02
N VAL A 35 0.21 -7.98 -4.75
CA VAL A 35 -0.09 -9.34 -5.24
C VAL A 35 -1.42 -9.85 -4.69
N LEU A 36 -1.63 -9.72 -3.37
CA LEU A 36 -2.88 -10.12 -2.73
C LEU A 36 -4.08 -9.36 -3.29
N LYS A 37 -3.90 -8.06 -3.58
CA LYS A 37 -4.90 -7.23 -4.21
C LYS A 37 -5.28 -7.77 -5.58
N VAL A 38 -4.31 -8.01 -6.45
CA VAL A 38 -4.54 -8.57 -7.79
C VAL A 38 -5.33 -9.87 -7.71
N ALA A 39 -4.86 -10.82 -6.90
CA ALA A 39 -5.54 -12.10 -6.70
C ALA A 39 -6.97 -11.94 -6.16
N TYR A 40 -7.18 -11.05 -5.18
CA TYR A 40 -8.49 -10.81 -4.56
C TYR A 40 -9.51 -10.29 -5.57
N PHE A 41 -9.14 -9.24 -6.32
CA PHE A 41 -10.04 -8.61 -7.29
C PHE A 41 -10.33 -9.50 -8.49
N THR A 42 -9.32 -10.16 -9.06
CA THR A 42 -9.53 -11.11 -10.17
C THR A 42 -10.49 -12.22 -9.77
N LYS A 43 -10.35 -12.77 -8.55
CA LYS A 43 -11.25 -13.81 -8.04
C LYS A 43 -12.67 -13.28 -7.76
N HIS A 44 -12.81 -12.10 -7.14
CA HIS A 44 -14.12 -11.60 -6.70
C HIS A 44 -14.95 -11.00 -7.83
N LEU A 45 -14.30 -10.39 -8.82
CA LEU A 45 -14.99 -9.69 -9.91
C LEU A 45 -15.15 -10.53 -11.17
N SER A 46 -14.50 -11.69 -11.25
CA SER A 46 -14.50 -12.57 -12.42
C SER A 46 -14.23 -11.78 -13.71
N LEU A 47 -13.17 -10.96 -13.68
CA LEU A 47 -12.80 -10.11 -14.82
C LEU A 47 -12.38 -10.99 -16.00
N THR A 48 -12.87 -10.65 -17.21
CA THR A 48 -12.28 -11.20 -18.44
C THR A 48 -10.88 -10.61 -18.66
N THR A 49 -10.12 -11.18 -19.57
CA THR A 49 -8.79 -10.65 -19.93
C THR A 49 -8.89 -9.19 -20.41
N GLU A 50 -9.85 -8.89 -21.29
CA GLU A 50 -10.06 -7.56 -21.86
C GLU A 50 -10.52 -6.55 -20.81
N GLU A 51 -11.33 -6.98 -19.84
CA GLU A 51 -11.75 -6.15 -18.72
C GLU A 51 -10.58 -5.88 -17.77
N ALA A 52 -9.77 -6.91 -17.45
CA ALA A 52 -8.62 -6.78 -16.57
C ALA A 52 -7.58 -5.80 -17.15
N GLU A 53 -7.31 -5.86 -18.45
CA GLU A 53 -6.40 -4.95 -19.16
C GLU A 53 -6.80 -3.47 -19.00
N LYS A 54 -8.11 -3.19 -18.97
CA LYS A 54 -8.65 -1.82 -18.76
C LYS A 54 -8.80 -1.46 -17.29
N PHE A 55 -9.13 -2.44 -16.45
CA PHE A 55 -9.40 -2.26 -15.03
C PHE A 55 -8.15 -1.83 -14.27
N TRP A 56 -7.02 -2.50 -14.47
CA TRP A 56 -5.81 -2.23 -13.70
C TRP A 56 -5.27 -0.80 -13.88
N PRO A 57 -5.15 -0.24 -15.11
CA PRO A 57 -4.77 1.16 -15.29
C PRO A 57 -5.75 2.14 -14.62
N LEU A 58 -7.06 1.90 -14.74
CA LEU A 58 -8.08 2.74 -14.11
C LEU A 58 -7.95 2.71 -12.58
N TYR A 59 -7.84 1.52 -12.01
CA TYR A 59 -7.69 1.33 -10.57
C TYR A 59 -6.39 1.96 -10.04
N ASN A 60 -5.28 1.78 -10.75
CA ASN A 60 -4.00 2.37 -10.38
C ASN A 60 -4.06 3.90 -10.38
N SER A 61 -4.67 4.49 -11.41
CA SER A 61 -4.94 5.93 -11.49
C SER A 61 -5.79 6.42 -10.31
N TYR A 62 -6.91 5.74 -10.05
CA TYR A 62 -7.76 6.02 -8.89
C TYR A 62 -6.99 6.02 -7.56
N THR A 63 -6.17 5.00 -7.30
CA THR A 63 -5.39 4.93 -6.05
C THR A 63 -4.29 6.00 -5.97
N ALA A 64 -3.73 6.42 -7.11
CA ALA A 64 -2.77 7.52 -7.17
C ALA A 64 -3.45 8.86 -6.84
N ASP A 65 -4.63 9.12 -7.41
CA ASP A 65 -5.41 10.32 -7.14
C ASP A 65 -5.78 10.44 -5.66
N ILE A 66 -6.23 9.33 -5.03
CA ILE A 66 -6.52 9.31 -3.58
C ILE A 66 -5.25 9.60 -2.75
N ARG A 67 -4.10 9.10 -3.17
CA ARG A 67 -2.82 9.36 -2.50
C ARG A 67 -2.40 10.82 -2.63
N LYS A 68 -2.58 11.39 -3.81
CA LYS A 68 -2.33 12.81 -4.09
C LYS A 68 -3.27 13.68 -3.26
N ALA A 69 -4.58 13.42 -3.26
CA ALA A 69 -5.55 14.16 -2.46
C ALA A 69 -5.19 14.18 -0.97
N ARG A 70 -4.70 13.07 -0.42
CA ARG A 70 -4.22 12.99 0.97
C ARG A 70 -2.93 13.79 1.21
N GLY A 71 -2.08 13.92 0.19
CA GLY A 71 -0.88 14.75 0.25
C GLY A 71 -1.18 16.24 0.16
N ASP A 72 -2.14 16.60 -0.69
CA ASP A 72 -2.55 17.99 -0.97
C ASP A 72 -3.39 18.58 0.18
N ASN A 73 -4.18 17.75 0.88
CA ASN A 73 -5.12 18.17 1.93
C ASN A 73 -4.77 17.58 3.31
N LYS A 74 -3.48 17.60 3.70
CA LYS A 74 -3.02 16.94 4.95
C LYS A 74 -3.66 17.49 6.21
N ASP A 75 -3.91 18.81 6.23
CA ASP A 75 -4.38 19.53 7.41
C ASP A 75 -5.85 19.96 7.28
N ASP A 76 -6.50 19.68 6.14
CA ASP A 76 -7.91 20.01 5.88
C ASP A 76 -8.70 18.73 5.58
N ILE A 77 -9.39 18.25 6.62
CA ILE A 77 -10.17 17.01 6.57
C ILE A 77 -11.34 17.16 5.60
N LEU A 78 -12.02 18.30 5.58
CA LEU A 78 -13.22 18.48 4.77
C LEU A 78 -12.86 18.56 3.29
N ALA A 79 -11.81 19.32 2.94
CA ALA A 79 -11.30 19.37 1.57
C ALA A 79 -10.82 17.99 1.09
N PHE A 80 -10.16 17.21 1.97
CA PHE A 80 -9.78 15.84 1.65
C PHE A 80 -11.00 14.96 1.35
N GLU A 81 -12.03 15.00 2.19
CA GLU A 81 -13.25 14.21 2.01
C GLU A 81 -13.98 14.57 0.72
N GLU A 82 -14.09 15.85 0.41
CA GLU A 82 -14.67 16.34 -0.85
C GLU A 82 -13.87 15.84 -2.07
N ALA A 83 -12.55 15.99 -2.05
CA ALA A 83 -11.68 15.53 -3.13
C ALA A 83 -11.83 14.01 -3.35
N VAL A 84 -11.83 13.22 -2.27
CA VAL A 84 -12.02 11.77 -2.33
C VAL A 84 -13.40 11.40 -2.89
N LEU A 85 -14.45 12.12 -2.50
CA LEU A 85 -15.80 11.88 -3.02
C LEU A 85 -15.86 12.13 -4.52
N ASN A 86 -15.25 13.21 -5.00
CA ASN A 86 -15.20 13.55 -6.42
C ASN A 86 -14.40 12.51 -7.22
N ILE A 87 -13.25 12.07 -6.70
CA ILE A 87 -12.45 10.99 -7.28
C ILE A 87 -13.27 9.69 -7.36
N ARG A 88 -13.97 9.31 -6.29
CA ARG A 88 -14.82 8.10 -6.27
C ARG A 88 -15.98 8.18 -7.27
N LYS A 89 -16.62 9.35 -7.41
CA LYS A 89 -17.68 9.55 -8.41
C LYS A 89 -17.16 9.32 -9.83
N LYS A 90 -16.01 9.92 -10.17
CA LYS A 90 -15.35 9.71 -11.47
C LYS A 90 -14.98 8.24 -11.69
N TYR A 91 -14.33 7.63 -10.70
CA TYR A 91 -13.95 6.21 -10.77
C TYR A 91 -15.15 5.30 -11.00
N LYS A 92 -16.27 5.51 -10.29
CA LYS A 92 -17.51 4.75 -10.50
C LYS A 92 -18.00 4.85 -11.96
N THR A 93 -18.02 6.06 -12.52
CA THR A 93 -18.45 6.32 -13.90
C THR A 93 -17.55 5.61 -14.91
N ASP A 94 -16.23 5.69 -14.74
CA ASP A 94 -15.28 5.04 -15.65
C ASP A 94 -15.29 3.52 -15.49
N LEU A 95 -15.48 3.03 -14.26
CA LEU A 95 -15.60 1.60 -13.97
C LEU A 95 -16.85 1.00 -14.64
N LYS A 96 -17.95 1.74 -14.71
CA LYS A 96 -19.18 1.33 -15.41
C LYS A 96 -18.94 1.09 -16.90
N LYS A 97 -18.02 1.82 -17.53
CA LYS A 97 -17.64 1.61 -18.94
C LYS A 97 -16.89 0.28 -19.15
N ILE A 98 -16.29 -0.28 -18.09
CA ILE A 98 -15.53 -1.53 -18.13
C ILE A 98 -16.41 -2.71 -17.71
N LEU A 99 -17.10 -2.60 -16.57
CA LEU A 99 -17.87 -3.72 -15.99
C LEU A 99 -19.31 -3.81 -16.49
N VAL A 100 -19.76 -2.80 -17.24
CA VAL A 100 -21.07 -2.66 -17.93
C VAL A 100 -22.27 -2.54 -16.98
N THR A 101 -22.40 -3.41 -15.98
CA THR A 101 -23.57 -3.49 -15.10
C THR A 101 -23.34 -2.76 -13.77
N ASP A 102 -24.39 -2.09 -13.26
CA ASP A 102 -24.33 -1.42 -11.96
C ASP A 102 -24.08 -2.40 -10.80
N GLU A 103 -24.55 -3.64 -10.93
CA GLU A 103 -24.26 -4.72 -9.97
C GLU A 103 -22.77 -5.00 -9.86
N ARG A 104 -22.08 -5.19 -11.00
CA ARG A 104 -20.63 -5.48 -11.01
C ARG A 104 -19.81 -4.28 -10.55
N VAL A 105 -20.24 -3.06 -10.89
CA VAL A 105 -19.64 -1.82 -10.38
C VAL A 105 -19.76 -1.75 -8.86
N ASN A 106 -20.95 -2.01 -8.30
CA ASN A 106 -21.14 -2.02 -6.86
C ASN A 106 -20.30 -3.12 -6.19
N LYS A 107 -20.24 -4.33 -6.78
CA LYS A 107 -19.40 -5.44 -6.30
C LYS A 107 -17.93 -5.04 -6.25
N ALA A 108 -17.42 -4.35 -7.27
CA ALA A 108 -16.05 -3.85 -7.31
C ALA A 108 -15.77 -2.81 -6.23
N LEU A 109 -16.69 -1.88 -6.00
CA LEU A 109 -16.58 -0.88 -4.92
C LEU A 109 -16.63 -1.53 -3.53
N MET A 110 -17.48 -2.54 -3.34
CA MET A 110 -17.54 -3.32 -2.10
C MET A 110 -16.27 -4.12 -1.85
N ALA A 111 -15.78 -4.82 -2.88
CA ALA A 111 -14.53 -5.58 -2.82
C ALA A 111 -13.34 -4.70 -2.41
N GLU A 112 -13.24 -3.47 -2.95
CA GLU A 112 -12.22 -2.50 -2.54
C GLU A 112 -12.34 -2.12 -1.08
N ARG A 113 -13.55 -1.77 -0.63
CA ARG A 113 -13.79 -1.39 0.77
C ARG A 113 -13.41 -2.54 1.72
N GLU A 114 -13.82 -3.76 1.40
CA GLU A 114 -13.53 -4.95 2.21
C GLU A 114 -12.02 -5.25 2.25
N PHE A 115 -11.37 -5.25 1.09
CA PHE A 115 -9.93 -5.46 1.00
C PHE A 115 -9.16 -4.43 1.83
N MET A 116 -9.49 -3.14 1.69
CA MET A 116 -8.84 -2.08 2.46
C MET A 116 -9.10 -2.18 3.96
N ASN A 117 -10.27 -2.66 4.37
CA ASN A 117 -10.56 -2.92 5.79
C ASN A 117 -9.70 -4.06 6.33
N VAL A 118 -9.55 -5.16 5.58
CA VAL A 118 -8.68 -6.27 5.97
C VAL A 118 -7.23 -5.81 6.06
N VAL A 119 -6.72 -5.10 5.04
CA VAL A 119 -5.35 -4.56 5.05
C VAL A 119 -5.12 -3.63 6.23
N ARG A 120 -6.06 -2.73 6.53
CA ARG A 120 -5.94 -1.82 7.69
C ARG A 120 -5.84 -2.59 9.01
N LYS A 121 -6.72 -3.58 9.23
CA LYS A 121 -6.73 -4.39 10.45
C LYS A 121 -5.42 -5.17 10.61
N GLU A 122 -4.96 -5.81 9.55
CA GLU A 122 -3.70 -6.55 9.54
C GLU A 122 -2.50 -5.64 9.86
N LEU A 123 -2.43 -4.45 9.24
CA LEU A 123 -1.37 -3.49 9.53
C LEU A 123 -1.41 -3.02 10.98
N GLN A 124 -2.59 -2.77 11.54
CA GLN A 124 -2.75 -2.38 12.94
C GLN A 124 -2.26 -3.49 13.88
N GLN A 125 -2.67 -4.73 13.66
CA GLN A 125 -2.24 -5.88 14.46
C GLN A 125 -0.71 -6.06 14.41
N ARG A 126 -0.09 -5.91 13.24
CA ARG A 126 1.38 -5.96 13.10
C ARG A 126 2.06 -4.86 13.88
N MET A 127 1.53 -3.64 13.86
CA MET A 127 2.10 -2.53 14.62
C MET A 127 2.02 -2.80 16.13
N GLU A 128 0.90 -3.32 16.62
CA GLU A 128 0.72 -3.69 18.03
C GLU A 128 1.66 -4.82 18.45
N GLN A 129 1.81 -5.87 17.63
CA GLN A 129 2.77 -6.95 17.88
C GLN A 129 4.21 -6.44 17.92
N ARG A 130 4.62 -5.58 16.97
CA ARG A 130 5.95 -4.95 16.96
C ARG A 130 6.19 -4.13 18.21
N LYS A 131 5.17 -3.40 18.70
CA LYS A 131 5.24 -2.63 19.94
C LYS A 131 5.45 -3.55 21.16
N LYS A 132 4.66 -4.62 21.29
CA LYS A 132 4.79 -5.61 22.38
C LYS A 132 6.17 -6.26 22.42
N VAL A 133 6.68 -6.70 21.27
CA VAL A 133 8.02 -7.30 21.16
C VAL A 133 9.11 -6.30 21.58
N ARG A 134 8.96 -5.02 21.21
CA ARG A 134 9.90 -3.98 21.63
C ARG A 134 9.86 -3.74 23.14
N GLU A 135 8.67 -3.72 23.73
CA GLU A 135 8.49 -3.53 25.18
C GLU A 135 9.06 -4.71 25.98
N GLN A 136 8.81 -5.96 25.55
CA GLN A 136 9.39 -7.15 26.18
C GLN A 136 10.92 -7.11 26.22
N LYS A 137 11.56 -6.74 25.09
CA LYS A 137 13.02 -6.60 25.03
C LYS A 137 13.60 -5.52 25.95
N ILE A 138 12.81 -4.51 26.32
CA ILE A 138 13.23 -3.45 27.25
C ILE A 138 13.10 -3.93 28.69
N THR A 139 12.06 -4.71 29.00
CA THR A 139 11.83 -5.25 30.35
C THR A 139 12.79 -6.39 30.72
N ASP A 140 13.27 -7.14 29.71
CA ASP A 140 14.21 -8.26 29.89
C ASP A 140 15.70 -7.84 29.97
N GLN A 141 16.00 -6.53 29.90
CA GLN A 141 17.34 -5.94 30.05
C GLN A 141 17.51 -5.25 31.39
#